data_AF-A0A947BS46-F1
#
_entry.id   AF-A0A947BS46-F1
#
_cell.length_a   1.000
_cell.length_b   1.000
_cell.length_c   1.000
_cell.angle_alpha   90.00
_cell.angle_beta   90.00
_cell.angle_gamma   90.00
#
_symmetry.space_group_name_H-M   'P 1'
#
loop_
_entity.id
_entity.type
_entity.pdbx_description
1 polymer ?
#
loop_
_entity_poly.entity_id
_entity_poly.type
_entity_poly.pdbx_seq_one_letter_code
_entity_poly.pdbx_strand_id
1 'polypeptide(L)' 'MTEQSLSEMLRSLSREYYQCHIGFDEYRARRKVILDRIDEEYNGRKLSDAQTSDAEYSSRHMNTIAFYKSTDIDT' A
#
# COMPACT_ATOMS: atom_id res chain seq x y z
N MET A 1 -12.95 -6.02 15.10
CA MET A 1 -11.95 -6.19 14.02
C MET A 1 -10.78 -5.33 14.47
N THR A 2 -9.64 -5.94 14.77
CA THR A 2 -8.52 -5.26 15.45
C THR A 2 -7.60 -4.61 14.41
N GLU A 3 -7.21 -3.37 14.64
CA GLU A 3 -6.36 -2.52 13.77
C GLU A 3 -5.07 -3.21 13.30
N GLN A 4 -4.58 -4.14 14.12
CA GLN A 4 -3.43 -4.99 13.83
C GLN A 4 -3.63 -5.78 12.54
N SER A 5 -4.86 -6.21 12.22
CA SER A 5 -5.16 -7.04 11.05
C SER A 5 -4.92 -6.30 9.72
N LEU A 6 -5.36 -5.05 9.56
CA LEU A 6 -5.23 -4.32 8.30
C LEU A 6 -3.77 -3.89 8.04
N SER A 7 -3.08 -3.46 9.10
CA SER A 7 -1.65 -3.14 9.03
C SER A 7 -0.81 -4.38 8.71
N GLU A 8 -1.15 -5.54 9.29
CA GLU A 8 -0.51 -6.82 8.97
C GLU A 8 -0.79 -7.26 7.53
N MET A 9 -2.02 -7.11 7.04
CA MET A 9 -2.38 -7.39 5.64
C MET A 9 -1.58 -6.52 4.66
N LEU A 10 -1.35 -5.25 4.98
CA LEU A 10 -0.59 -4.35 4.11
C LEU A 10 0.90 -4.74 4.08
N ARG A 11 1.44 -5.20 5.21
CA ARG A 11 2.80 -5.74 5.33
C ARG A 11 2.96 -7.08 4.60
N SER A 12 2.00 -8.01 4.72
CA SER A 12 2.04 -9.29 4.01
C SER A 12 1.95 -9.08 2.50
N LEU A 13 1.02 -8.23 2.05
CA LEU A 13 0.87 -7.90 0.63
C LEU A 13 2.14 -7.28 0.04
N SER A 14 2.79 -6.39 0.80
CA SER A 14 4.07 -5.81 0.37
C SER A 14 5.16 -6.87 0.25
N ARG A 15 5.20 -7.84 1.18
CA ARG A 15 6.14 -8.96 1.12
C ARG A 15 5.88 -9.83 -0.11
N GLU A 16 4.63 -10.18 -0.39
CA GLU A 16 4.26 -10.96 -1.59
C GLU A 16 4.73 -10.29 -2.88
N TYR A 17 4.56 -8.97 -2.99
CA TYR A 17 5.01 -8.22 -4.15
C TYR A 17 6.54 -8.19 -4.27
N TYR A 18 7.27 -7.86 -3.20
CA TYR A 18 8.74 -7.83 -3.24
C TYR A 18 9.39 -9.21 -3.39
N GLN A 19 8.67 -10.28 -3.06
CA GLN A 19 9.08 -11.67 -3.32
C GLN A 19 8.64 -12.18 -4.69
N CYS A 20 8.09 -11.31 -5.56
CA CYS A 20 7.62 -11.63 -6.90
C CYS A 20 6.51 -12.71 -6.95
N HIS A 21 5.75 -12.89 -5.85
CA HIS A 21 4.60 -13.80 -5.84
C HIS A 21 3.38 -13.24 -6.57
N ILE A 22 3.28 -11.91 -6.65
CA ILE A 22 2.21 -11.19 -7.34
C ILE A 22 2.77 -10.10 -8.24
N GLY A 23 2.05 -9.80 -9.32
CA GLY A 23 2.40 -8.73 -10.25
C GLY A 23 2.05 -7.33 -9.71
N PHE A 24 2.55 -6.29 -10.39
CA PHE A 24 2.32 -4.90 -9.99
C PHE A 24 0.84 -4.51 -9.97
N ASP A 25 0.09 -4.88 -11.01
CA ASP A 25 -1.34 -4.54 -11.12
C ASP A 25 -2.17 -5.20 -10.02
N GLU A 26 -1.85 -6.47 -9.74
CA GLU A 26 -2.46 -7.22 -8.66
C GLU A 26 -2.12 -6.63 -7.29
N TYR A 27 -0.85 -6.25 -7.07
CA TYR A 27 -0.43 -5.55 -5.86
C TYR A 27 -1.21 -4.25 -5.66
N ARG A 28 -1.36 -3.42 -6.72
CA ARG A 28 -2.14 -2.17 -6.64
C ARG A 28 -3.61 -2.42 -6.34
N ALA A 29 -4.23 -3.40 -7.00
CA ALA A 29 -5.64 -3.73 -6.81
C ALA A 29 -5.90 -4.17 -5.37
N ARG A 30 -5.10 -5.10 -4.85
CA ARG A 30 -5.22 -5.59 -3.46
C ARG A 30 -4.92 -4.48 -2.45
N ARG A 31 -3.91 -3.65 -2.70
CA ARG A 31 -3.54 -2.53 -1.80
C ARG A 31 -4.64 -1.50 -1.71
N LYS A 32 -5.33 -1.21 -2.82
CA LYS A 32 -6.48 -0.31 -2.84
C LYS A 32 -7.59 -0.81 -1.90
N VAL A 33 -7.98 -2.08 -1.99
CA VAL A 33 -9.02 -2.65 -1.13
C VAL A 33 -8.70 -2.53 0.36
N ILE A 34 -7.43 -2.73 0.74
CA ILE A 34 -7.02 -2.58 2.14
C ILE A 34 -7.12 -1.12 2.59
N LEU A 35 -6.68 -0.17 1.75
CA LEU A 35 -6.76 1.25 2.06
C LEU A 35 -8.20 1.78 2.10
N ASP A 36 -9.04 1.33 1.17
CA ASP A 36 -10.46 1.68 1.14
C ASP A 36 -11.15 1.26 2.45
N ARG A 37 -10.81 0.08 2.99
CA ARG A 37 -11.30 -0.38 4.30
C ARG A 37 -10.79 0.45 5.46
N ILE A 38 -9.52 0.87 5.42
CA ILE A 38 -8.97 1.79 6.43
C ILE A 38 -9.72 3.12 6.38
N ASP A 39 -9.98 3.65 5.19
CA ASP A 39 -10.74 4.89 5.04
C ASP A 39 -12.19 4.76 5.53
N GLU A 40 -12.84 3.62 5.29
CA GLU A 40 -14.17 3.33 5.84
C GLU A 40 -14.17 3.27 7.38
N GLU A 41 -13.20 2.57 7.96
CA GLU A 41 -13.15 2.30 9.42
C GLU A 41 -12.71 3.53 10.22
N TYR A 42 -11.76 4.31 9.70
CA TYR A 42 -11.13 5.41 10.45
C TYR A 42 -11.55 6.80 9.99
N ASN A 43 -11.82 6.97 8.69
CA ASN A 43 -12.15 8.27 8.12
C ASN A 43 -13.67 8.44 7.90
N GLY A 44 -14.48 7.40 8.21
CA GLY A 44 -15.93 7.44 8.12
C GLY A 44 -16.48 7.67 6.71
N ARG A 45 -15.63 7.53 5.67
CA ARG A 45 -16.06 7.62 4.28
C ARG A 45 -16.71 6.30 3.90
N LYS A 46 -18.04 6.26 3.86
CA LYS A 46 -18.72 5.23 3.05
C LYS A 46 -18.41 5.54 1.59
N LEU A 47 -17.81 4.59 0.87
CA LEU A 47 -17.71 4.60 -0.60
C LEU A 47 -19.13 4.53 -1.19
N SER A 48 -19.86 5.64 -1.07
CA SER A 48 -21.12 5.88 -1.75
C SER A 48 -20.78 6.22 -3.19
N ASP A 49 -20.80 5.21 -4.06
CA ASP A 49 -21.00 5.30 -5.52
C ASP A 49 -20.69 6.65 -6.19
N ALA A 50 -19.46 7.16 -6.03
CA ALA A 50 -18.99 8.34 -6.74
C ALA A 50 -18.10 7.88 -7.89
N GLN A 51 -18.74 7.65 -9.03
CA GLN A 51 -18.10 7.59 -10.32
C GLN A 51 -17.17 8.80 -10.56
N THR A 52 -15.99 8.52 -11.11
CA THR A 52 -15.28 9.35 -12.12
C THR A 52 -15.04 10.84 -11.82
N SER A 53 -13.91 11.15 -11.19
CA SER A 53 -13.01 12.29 -11.48
C SER A 53 -11.92 12.21 -10.41
N ASP A 54 -10.70 11.77 -10.69
CA ASP A 54 -9.67 12.66 -11.23
C ASP A 54 -8.61 11.84 -11.96
N ALA A 55 -8.69 11.86 -13.29
CA ALA A 55 -7.62 11.47 -14.18
C ALA A 55 -6.74 12.70 -14.51
N GLU A 56 -6.42 13.54 -13.52
CA GLU A 56 -5.43 14.61 -13.69
C GLU A 56 -4.04 14.11 -13.31
N TYR A 57 -3.38 13.56 -14.32
CA TYR A 57 -1.94 13.42 -14.43
C TYR A 57 -1.24 14.77 -14.18
N SER A 58 -0.48 14.90 -13.09
CA SER A 58 0.72 15.74 -13.03
C SER A 58 1.40 15.50 -11.67
N SER A 59 2.69 15.24 -11.49
CA SER A 59 3.82 15.01 -12.37
C SER A 59 4.94 14.57 -11.41
N ARG A 60 5.63 13.47 -11.73
CA ARG A 60 7.02 13.17 -11.33
C ARG A 60 7.48 13.51 -9.89
N HIS A 61 7.42 12.54 -8.98
CA HIS A 61 8.56 12.26 -8.10
C HIS A 61 8.40 10.91 -7.36
N MET A 62 8.86 9.81 -7.96
CA MET A 62 9.14 8.59 -7.20
C MET A 62 10.56 8.71 -6.66
N ASN A 63 10.75 9.30 -5.49
CA ASN A 63 12.01 9.16 -4.77
C ASN A 63 12.09 7.74 -4.21
N THR A 64 12.69 6.85 -5.00
CA THR A 64 13.10 5.53 -4.55
C THR A 64 14.16 5.71 -3.46
N ILE A 65 13.76 5.61 -2.20
CA ILE A 65 14.71 5.52 -1.08
C ILE A 65 15.27 4.09 -1.10
N ALA A 66 16.50 3.94 -1.60
CA ALA A 66 17.27 2.72 -1.44
C ALA A 66 17.81 2.69 0.01
N PHE A 67 17.30 1.79 0.84
CA PHE A 67 17.89 1.49 2.15
C PHE A 67 19.10 0.58 1.93
N TYR A 68 20.31 1.14 1.97
CA TYR A 68 21.53 0.36 2.07
C TYR A 68 21.77 0.02 3.56
N LYS A 69 21.74 -1.28 3.88
CA LYS A 69 22.08 -1.83 5.19
C LYS A 69 23.55 -2.25 5.15
N SER A 70 24.42 -1.49 5.79
CA SER A 70 25.70 -2.01 6.28
C SER A 70 25.58 -2.23 7.78
N THR A 71 25.56 -3.50 8.17
CA THR A 71 25.88 -3.90 9.54
C THR A 71 27.38 -3.79 9.72
N ASP A 72 27.85 -2.74 10.38
CA ASP A 72 29.16 -2.81 11.04
C ASP A 72 29.01 -3.74 12.24
N ILE A 73 29.32 -5.01 11.99
CA ILE A 73 29.86 -5.90 13.02
C ILE A 73 31.36 -5.70 12.90
N ASP A 74 31.95 -4.98 13.84
CA ASP A 74 33.36 -5.14 14.15
C ASP A 74 33.51 -5.13 15.69
N THR A 75 33.85 -6.34 16.15
CA THR A 75 34.52 -6.80 17.39
C THR A 75 34.64 -5.87 18.60
#